data_AF-A0A2T4S907-F1
#
_entry.id   AF-A0A2T4S907-F1
#
_cell.length_a   1.000
_cell.length_b   1.000
_cell.length_c   1.000
_cell.angle_alpha   90.00
_cell.angle_beta   90.00
_cell.angle_gamma   90.00
#
_symmetry.space_group_name_H-M   'P 1'
#
loop_
_entity.id
_entity.type
_entity.pdbx_description
1 polymer ?
#
loop_
_entity_poly.entity_id
_entity_poly.type
_entity_poly.pdbx_seq_one_letter_code
_entity_poly.pdbx_strand_id
1 'polypeptide(L)' 'MDELDKKIISELKNNSKISMKHLGAKVNLTGQAATNRVKKLEDDNVITGYTIALNQEALDCKVHV' A
#
# COMPACT_ATOMS: atom_id res chain seq x y z
N MET A 1 12.24 -6.16 -8.96
CA MET A 1 11.08 -5.25 -8.82
C MET A 1 10.83 -4.58 -10.15
N ASP A 2 9.66 -4.84 -10.72
CA ASP A 2 9.21 -4.22 -11.97
C ASP A 2 8.68 -2.80 -11.71
N GLU A 3 8.54 -1.99 -12.76
CA GLU A 3 7.89 -0.67 -12.65
C GLU A 3 6.41 -0.78 -12.19
N LEU A 4 5.75 -1.89 -12.52
CA LEU A 4 4.41 -2.22 -12.05
C LEU A 4 4.36 -2.38 -10.52
N ASP A 5 5.34 -3.07 -9.94
CA ASP A 5 5.41 -3.26 -8.48
C ASP A 5 5.56 -1.90 -7.79
N LYS A 6 6.39 -1.00 -8.34
CA LYS A 6 6.56 0.37 -7.83
C LYS A 6 5.25 1.16 -7.91
N LYS A 7 4.49 1.04 -9.02
CA LYS A 7 3.17 1.66 -9.14
C LYS A 7 2.18 1.11 -8.12
N ILE A 8 2.15 -0.21 -7.93
CA ILE A 8 1.30 -0.86 -6.92
C ILE A 8 1.60 -0.31 -5.52
N ILE A 9 2.88 -0.24 -5.15
CA ILE A 9 3.32 0.30 -3.86
C ILE A 9 2.93 1.78 -3.74
N SER A 10 3.11 2.57 -4.80
CA SER A 10 2.75 4.00 -4.79
C SER A 10 1.24 4.21 -4.62
N GLU A 11 0.42 3.40 -5.28
CA GLU A 11 -1.04 3.44 -5.16
C GLU A 11 -1.50 2.98 -3.77
N LEU A 12 -0.92 1.90 -3.25
CA LEU A 12 -1.17 1.44 -1.88
C LEU A 12 -0.71 2.45 -0.84
N LYS A 13 0.42 3.11 -1.03
CA LYS A 13 0.91 4.17 -0.13
C LYS A 13 -0.05 5.36 -0.08
N ASN A 14 -0.64 5.71 -1.21
CA ASN A 14 -1.61 6.79 -1.30
C ASN A 14 -2.98 6.37 -0.74
N ASN A 15 -3.40 5.13 -0.99
CA ASN A 15 -4.65 4.58 -0.46
C ASN A 15 -4.52 3.09 -0.21
N SER A 16 -4.10 2.73 1.00
CA SER A 16 -3.93 1.33 1.41
C SER A 16 -5.26 0.55 1.46
N LYS A 17 -6.39 1.26 1.44
CA LYS A 17 -7.76 0.70 1.49
C LYS A 17 -8.36 0.45 0.11
N ILE A 18 -7.60 0.70 -0.97
CA ILE A 18 -8.05 0.45 -2.34
C ILE A 18 -8.35 -1.03 -2.57
N SER A 19 -9.47 -1.32 -3.24
CA SER A 19 -9.81 -2.71 -3.61
C SER A 19 -8.87 -3.22 -4.70
N MET A 20 -8.46 -4.50 -4.64
CA MET A 20 -7.54 -5.11 -5.60
C MET A 20 -8.01 -5.00 -7.06
N LYS A 21 -9.34 -5.01 -7.28
CA LYS A 21 -9.93 -4.78 -8.62
C LYS A 21 -9.63 -3.37 -9.14
N HIS A 22 -9.72 -2.36 -8.28
CA HIS A 22 -9.47 -0.97 -8.64
C HIS A 22 -7.97 -0.67 -8.74
N LEU A 23 -7.18 -1.27 -7.85
CA LEU A 23 -5.71 -1.24 -7.92
C LEU A 23 -5.24 -1.81 -9.26
N GLY A 24 -5.74 -2.98 -9.65
CA GLY A 24 -5.47 -3.59 -10.96
C GLY A 24 -5.80 -2.64 -12.12
N ALA A 25 -7.00 -2.06 -12.13
CA ALA A 25 -7.40 -1.12 -13.17
C ALA A 25 -6.44 0.08 -13.31
N LYS A 26 -5.95 0.62 -12.18
CA LYS A 26 -4.98 1.72 -12.19
C LYS A 26 -3.59 1.33 -12.71
N VAL A 27 -3.12 0.14 -12.37
CA VAL A 27 -1.81 -0.36 -12.80
C VAL A 27 -1.87 -1.15 -14.11
N ASN A 28 -2.99 -1.09 -14.85
CA ASN A 28 -3.22 -1.83 -16.10
C ASN A 28 -3.06 -3.36 -15.93
N LEU A 29 -3.51 -3.90 -14.80
CA LEU A 29 -3.55 -5.32 -14.49
C LEU A 29 -4.97 -5.79 -14.22
N THR A 30 -5.18 -7.10 -14.34
CA THR A 30 -6.39 -7.73 -13.81
C THR A 30 -6.35 -7.69 -12.28
N GLY A 31 -7.52 -7.63 -11.64
CA GLY A 31 -7.59 -7.60 -10.17
C GLY A 31 -6.87 -8.79 -9.51
N GLN A 32 -6.88 -9.95 -10.16
CA GLN A 32 -6.20 -11.16 -9.68
C GLN A 32 -4.67 -11.05 -9.78
N ALA A 33 -4.15 -10.46 -10.85
CA ALA A 33 -2.72 -10.19 -11.00
C ALA A 33 -2.23 -9.17 -9.96
N ALA A 34 -3.01 -8.11 -9.71
CA ALA A 34 -2.72 -7.15 -8.65
C ALA A 34 -2.65 -7.83 -7.28
N THR A 35 -3.64 -8.67 -6.93
CA THR A 35 -3.63 -9.43 -5.66
C THR A 35 -2.38 -10.30 -5.53
N ASN A 36 -2.01 -11.06 -6.58
CA ASN A 36 -0.82 -11.91 -6.53
C ASN A 36 0.46 -11.09 -6.35
N ARG A 37 0.57 -9.92 -7.00
CA ARG A 37 1.71 -9.02 -6.85
C ARG A 37 1.79 -8.45 -5.44
N VAL A 38 0.68 -7.95 -4.88
CA VAL A 38 0.62 -7.46 -3.50
C VAL A 38 1.03 -8.55 -2.52
N LYS A 39 0.45 -9.75 -2.65
CA LYS A 39 0.79 -10.89 -1.79
C LYS A 39 2.26 -11.28 -1.88
N LYS A 40 2.84 -11.21 -3.08
CA LYS A 40 4.27 -11.44 -3.28
C LYS A 40 5.13 -10.35 -2.62
N LEU A 41 4.70 -9.09 -2.66
CA LEU A 41 5.41 -8.00 -1.97
C LEU A 41 5.31 -8.12 -0.44
N GLU A 42 4.22 -8.65 0.08
CA GLU A 42 4.09 -9.00 1.50
C GLU A 42 5.02 -10.17 1.87
N ASP A 43 5.05 -11.23 1.05
CA ASP A 43 5.91 -12.41 1.25
C ASP A 43 7.42 -12.08 1.18
N ASP A 44 7.79 -11.24 0.21
CA ASP A 44 9.16 -10.74 0.00
C ASP A 44 9.58 -9.69 1.07
N ASN A 45 8.73 -9.44 2.08
CA ASN A 45 8.95 -8.44 3.14
C ASN A 45 9.14 -7.00 2.63
N VAL A 46 8.67 -6.71 1.41
CA VAL A 46 8.67 -5.36 0.83
C VAL A 46 7.55 -4.52 1.46
N ILE A 47 6.39 -5.13 1.68
CA ILE A 47 5.31 -4.56 2.48
C ILE A 47 5.42 -5.16 3.87
N THR A 48 6.03 -4.42 4.78
CA THR A 48 6.25 -4.85 6.18
C THR A 48 5.00 -4.71 7.06
N GLY A 49 4.01 -3.95 6.61
CA GLY A 49 2.75 -3.76 7.32
C GLY A 49 1.99 -2.52 6.86
N TYR A 50 0.72 -2.45 7.26
CA TYR A 50 -0.14 -1.32 6.98
C TYR A 50 -0.04 -0.32 8.13
N THR A 51 0.58 0.84 7.88
CA THR A 51 0.68 1.92 8.86
C THR A 51 -0.36 3.00 8.61
N ILE A 52 -0.78 3.69 9.67
CA ILE A 52 -1.65 4.84 9.60
C ILE A 52 -0.83 6.11 9.83
N ALA A 53 -1.00 7.11 8.97
CA ALA A 53 -0.40 8.42 9.18
C ALA A 53 -1.29 9.20 10.15
N LEU A 54 -0.81 9.38 11.39
CA LEU A 54 -1.50 10.20 12.39
C LEU A 54 -0.93 11.62 12.37
N ASN A 55 -1.81 12.61 12.31
CA ASN A 55 -1.41 14.00 12.51
C ASN A 55 -1.22 14.24 14.01
N GLN A 56 0.04 14.38 14.42
CA GLN A 56 0.41 14.58 15.83
C GLN A 56 -0.09 15.93 16.38
N GLU A 57 -0.19 16.98 15.55
CA GLU A 57 -0.70 18.30 15.97
C GLU A 57 -2.20 18.24 16.28
N ALA A 58 -2.95 17.46 15.52
CA ALA A 58 -4.37 17.25 15.74
C ALA A 58 -4.68 16.26 16.87
N LEU A 59 -3.73 15.38 17.21
CA LEU A 59 -3.94 14.33 18.22
C LEU A 59 -3.72 14.81 19.67
N ASP A 60 -3.24 16.05 19.90
CA ASP A 60 -2.84 16.59 21.22
C ASP A 60 -2.01 15.60 22.08
N CYS A 61 -1.32 14.66 21.43
CA CYS A 61 -0.52 13.68 22.12
C CYS A 61 0.89 14.24 22.25
N LYS A 62 1.12 14.99 23.33
CA LYS A 62 2.47 15.19 23.87
C LYS A 62 3.00 13.82 24.31
N VAL A 63 3.63 13.10 23.38
CA VAL A 63 4.51 11.99 23.77
C VAL A 63 5.70 12.66 24.47
N HIS A 64 5.65 12.68 25.79
CA HIS A 64 6.81 12.96 26.63
C HIS A 64 7.62 11.67 26.65
N VAL A 65 8.82 11.73 26.09
CA VAL A 65 9.85 10.69 26.26
C VAL A 65 10.49 10.85 27.62
#